data_AF-A0A2B7Y8Y0-F1
#
_entry.id   AF-A0A2B7Y8Y0-F1
#
_cell.length_a   1.000
_cell.length_b   1.000
_cell.length_c   1.000
_cell.angle_alpha   90.00
_cell.angle_beta   90.00
_cell.angle_gamma   90.00
#
_symmetry.space_group_name_H-M   'P 1'
#
loop_
_entity.id
_entity.type
_entity.pdbx_description
1 polymer ?
#
loop_
_entity_poly.entity_id
_entity_poly.type
_entity_poly.pdbx_seq_one_letter_code
_entity_poly.pdbx_strand_id
1 'polypeptide(L)'
;MEQESPHIQFHNDTEKHEYFMKKALDMGEKALATGETPVGCVLVHNGKVIGSGMNDTNKSMNACGILGTRHAEFLAFEEVLRSHPRSIFRETDLYVTVEPCIMCASALRQYQIRHVYFGCANERFGGTGGVLNLHSDPGIDRPYGLTGGLFRKEAIMLLRRFYIQENERAPVPKAKKDRELKDVDDDDKMSKDFVDILPLP
;
A
#
# COMPACT_ATOMS: atom_id res chain seq x y z
N MET A 1 -24.31 42.91 -11.59
CA MET A 1 -24.46 41.47 -11.26
C MET A 1 -23.43 40.73 -12.07
N GLU A 2 -22.19 40.72 -11.58
CA GLU A 2 -21.12 39.90 -12.15
C GLU A 2 -21.11 38.60 -11.35
N GLN A 3 -21.34 37.48 -12.03
CA GLN A 3 -21.22 36.16 -11.45
C GLN A 3 -19.73 35.80 -11.40
N GLU A 4 -19.20 35.67 -10.19
CA GLU A 4 -17.85 35.16 -9.96
C GLU A 4 -17.75 33.70 -10.43
N SER A 5 -16.72 33.42 -11.23
CA SER A 5 -16.41 32.11 -11.78
C SER A 5 -15.68 31.24 -10.73
N PRO A 6 -15.89 29.91 -10.71
CA PRO A 6 -15.32 29.02 -9.70
C PRO A 6 -13.84 28.76 -9.97
N HIS A 7 -12.97 29.57 -9.40
CA HIS A 7 -11.53 29.33 -9.42
C HIS A 7 -11.10 28.43 -8.24
N ILE A 8 -10.63 27.22 -8.60
CA ILE A 8 -9.55 26.44 -7.97
C ILE A 8 -9.93 25.61 -6.72
N GLN A 9 -10.27 24.33 -6.95
CA GLN A 9 -10.36 23.29 -5.91
C GLN A 9 -9.31 22.15 -6.09
N PHE A 10 -8.46 22.22 -7.12
CA PHE A 10 -7.58 21.11 -7.53
C PHE A 10 -6.28 20.96 -6.72
N HIS A 11 -5.76 22.02 -6.09
CA HIS A 11 -4.45 21.96 -5.40
C HIS A 11 -4.51 21.22 -4.05
N ASN A 12 -5.66 21.22 -3.39
CA ASN A 12 -5.78 20.80 -1.99
C ASN A 12 -5.87 19.26 -1.83
N ASP A 13 -6.37 18.56 -2.85
CA ASP A 13 -6.52 17.10 -2.79
C ASP A 13 -5.19 16.37 -2.99
N THR A 14 -4.31 16.88 -3.86
CA THR A 14 -2.97 16.31 -4.05
C THR A 14 -2.16 16.38 -2.75
N GLU A 15 -2.03 17.56 -2.14
CA GLU A 15 -1.28 17.74 -0.88
C GLU A 15 -1.78 16.83 0.24
N LYS A 16 -3.10 16.64 0.32
CA LYS A 16 -3.74 15.72 1.27
C LYS A 16 -3.33 14.27 1.03
N HIS A 17 -3.41 13.79 -0.22
CA HIS A 17 -3.01 12.42 -0.54
C HIS A 17 -1.52 12.20 -0.28
N GLU A 18 -0.68 13.18 -0.60
CA GLU A 18 0.75 13.12 -0.30
C GLU A 18 1.01 13.01 1.21
N TYR A 19 0.32 13.82 2.01
CA TYR A 19 0.45 13.79 3.47
C TYR A 19 0.16 12.38 4.03
N PHE A 20 -0.93 11.74 3.60
CA PHE A 20 -1.27 10.41 4.09
C PHE A 20 -0.37 9.31 3.53
N MET A 21 0.09 9.42 2.28
CA MET A 21 1.06 8.46 1.76
C MET A 21 2.40 8.58 2.47
N LYS A 22 2.86 9.78 2.84
CA LYS A 22 4.04 9.97 3.69
C LYS A 22 3.87 9.25 5.04
N LYS A 23 2.69 9.30 5.66
CA LYS A 23 2.40 8.52 6.88
C LYS A 23 2.46 7.01 6.65
N ALA A 24 2.01 6.52 5.51
CA ALA A 24 2.16 5.10 5.14
C ALA A 24 3.64 4.72 4.94
N LEU A 25 4.43 5.59 4.30
CA LEU A 25 5.88 5.41 4.14
C LEU A 25 6.59 5.38 5.51
N ASP A 26 6.23 6.26 6.45
CA ASP A 26 6.75 6.24 7.83
C ASP A 26 6.51 4.86 8.51
N MET A 27 5.36 4.24 8.27
CA MET A 27 5.07 2.89 8.75
C MET A 27 5.91 1.82 8.04
N GLY A 28 6.18 1.99 6.74
CA GLY A 28 7.09 1.13 5.99
C GLY A 28 8.54 1.21 6.49
N GLU A 29 9.01 2.40 6.85
CA GLU A 29 10.33 2.60 7.49
C GLU A 29 10.41 1.90 8.85
N LYS A 30 9.33 1.95 9.65
CA LYS A 30 9.27 1.20 10.93
C LYS A 30 9.35 -0.31 10.70
N ALA A 31 8.67 -0.84 9.69
CA ALA A 31 8.80 -2.26 9.32
C ALA A 31 10.25 -2.59 8.95
N LEU A 32 10.87 -1.78 8.09
CA LEU A 32 12.27 -1.93 7.68
C LEU A 32 13.22 -1.96 8.88
N ALA A 33 13.07 -1.00 9.79
CA ALA A 33 13.89 -0.88 11.00
C ALA A 33 13.76 -2.09 11.94
N THR A 34 12.68 -2.86 11.81
CA THR A 34 12.46 -4.07 12.60
C THR A 34 12.73 -5.39 11.85
N GLY A 35 13.29 -5.31 10.63
CA GLY A 35 13.61 -6.49 9.82
C GLY A 35 12.38 -7.16 9.19
N GLU A 36 11.27 -6.42 9.08
CA GLU A 36 10.06 -6.86 8.38
C GLU A 36 10.06 -6.35 6.94
N THR A 37 9.33 -7.02 6.05
CA THR A 37 9.10 -6.52 4.69
C THR A 37 8.52 -5.11 4.78
N PRO A 38 9.12 -4.09 4.13
CA PRO A 38 8.88 -2.67 4.44
C PRO A 38 7.61 -2.13 3.78
N VAL A 39 6.48 -2.73 4.13
CA VAL A 39 5.14 -2.32 3.71
C VAL A 39 4.45 -1.67 4.89
N GLY A 40 3.92 -0.48 4.66
CA GLY A 40 3.17 0.30 5.65
C GLY A 40 1.88 0.83 5.06
N CYS A 41 0.90 1.09 5.91
CA CYS A 41 -0.36 1.69 5.52
C CYS A 41 -1.00 2.52 6.63
N VAL A 42 -1.95 3.37 6.22
CA VAL A 42 -2.85 4.11 7.12
C VAL A 42 -4.27 4.10 6.57
N LEU A 43 -5.25 4.04 7.47
CA LEU A 43 -6.67 4.15 7.19
C LEU A 43 -7.17 5.54 7.60
N VAL A 44 -7.83 6.23 6.68
CA VAL A 44 -8.21 7.64 6.84
C VAL A 44 -9.72 7.78 6.71
N HIS A 45 -10.36 8.33 7.75
CA HIS A 45 -11.77 8.70 7.74
C HIS A 45 -11.89 10.19 8.06
N ASN A 46 -12.66 10.94 7.26
CA ASN A 46 -12.87 12.38 7.44
C ASN A 46 -11.57 13.20 7.63
N GLY A 47 -10.53 12.88 6.86
CA GLY A 47 -9.24 13.58 6.90
C GLY A 47 -8.39 13.28 8.14
N LYS A 48 -8.73 12.24 8.92
CA LYS A 48 -7.96 11.81 10.09
C LYS A 48 -7.55 10.36 9.94
N VAL A 49 -6.31 10.05 10.33
CA VAL A 49 -5.86 8.67 10.46
C VAL A 49 -6.58 8.03 11.65
N ILE A 50 -7.32 6.96 11.38
CA ILE A 50 -8.06 6.19 12.40
C ILE A 50 -7.40 4.83 12.70
N GLY A 51 -6.45 4.42 11.87
CA GLY A 51 -5.63 3.22 12.09
C GLY A 51 -4.43 3.19 11.17
N SER A 52 -3.45 2.40 11.55
CA SER A 52 -2.14 2.30 10.93
C SER A 52 -1.63 0.87 10.99
N GLY A 53 -0.82 0.48 10.02
CA GLY A 53 -0.30 -0.89 9.96
C GLY A 53 1.05 -0.93 9.27
N MET A 54 1.84 -1.92 9.64
CA MET A 54 3.07 -2.30 8.96
C MET A 54 3.21 -3.80 9.01
N ASN A 55 3.85 -4.43 8.02
CA ASN A 55 4.03 -5.89 8.06
C ASN A 55 4.74 -6.34 9.34
N ASP A 56 4.29 -7.46 9.90
CA ASP A 56 4.79 -8.07 11.14
C ASP A 56 4.92 -9.60 10.97
N THR A 57 5.12 -10.06 9.74
CA THR A 57 5.08 -11.48 9.36
C THR A 57 6.24 -12.29 9.93
N ASN A 58 7.47 -11.74 9.98
CA ASN A 58 8.64 -12.49 10.43
C ASN A 58 8.68 -12.65 11.96
N LYS A 59 8.39 -11.59 12.70
CA LYS A 59 8.29 -11.60 14.17
C LYS A 59 7.19 -12.53 14.62
N SER A 60 6.03 -12.41 13.99
CA SER A 60 4.89 -13.20 14.36
C SER A 60 5.16 -14.69 14.14
N MET A 61 5.75 -15.12 13.00
CA MET A 61 6.10 -16.54 12.78
C MET A 61 6.88 -17.22 13.92
N ASN A 62 7.58 -16.46 14.77
CA ASN A 62 8.28 -17.01 15.94
C ASN A 62 7.36 -17.28 17.16
N ALA A 63 6.08 -16.92 17.11
CA ALA A 63 5.17 -16.88 18.27
C ALA A 63 3.87 -17.72 18.14
N CYS A 64 3.36 -18.06 16.94
CA CYS A 64 2.16 -18.91 16.75
C CYS A 64 2.01 -19.44 15.29
N GLY A 65 1.17 -20.46 15.04
CA GLY A 65 1.19 -21.27 13.81
C GLY A 65 0.43 -20.79 12.56
N ILE A 66 -0.28 -19.65 12.57
CA ILE A 66 -1.01 -19.13 11.38
C ILE A 66 -0.76 -17.62 11.23
N LEU A 67 0.40 -17.25 10.66
CA LEU A 67 0.90 -15.86 10.78
C LEU A 67 1.32 -15.19 9.46
N GLY A 68 1.15 -15.86 8.32
CA GLY A 68 1.32 -15.25 6.99
C GLY A 68 0.25 -14.18 6.64
N THR A 69 -0.71 -13.92 7.53
CA THR A 69 -1.80 -12.96 7.32
C THR A 69 -1.52 -11.58 7.92
N ARG A 70 -0.43 -11.40 8.69
CA ARG A 70 -0.09 -10.15 9.39
C ARG A 70 0.55 -9.11 8.47
N HIS A 71 -0.15 -8.81 7.39
CA HIS A 71 0.17 -7.71 6.49
C HIS A 71 -0.30 -6.38 7.07
N ALA A 72 0.30 -5.29 6.60
CA ALA A 72 -0.01 -3.93 7.03
C ALA A 72 -1.53 -3.64 7.03
N GLU A 73 -2.24 -4.02 5.97
CA GLU A 73 -3.68 -3.76 5.82
C GLU A 73 -4.53 -4.45 6.90
N PHE A 74 -4.19 -5.70 7.25
CA PHE A 74 -4.91 -6.42 8.31
C PHE A 74 -4.66 -5.84 9.68
N LEU A 75 -3.42 -5.41 9.96
CA LEU A 75 -3.08 -4.79 11.24
C LEU A 75 -3.73 -3.42 11.40
N ALA A 76 -3.85 -2.66 10.32
CA ALA A 76 -4.61 -1.42 10.32
C ALA A 76 -6.11 -1.67 10.57
N PHE A 77 -6.70 -2.70 9.96
CA PHE A 77 -8.09 -3.08 10.29
C PHE A 77 -8.27 -3.47 11.75
N GLU A 78 -7.33 -4.26 12.29
CA GLU A 78 -7.36 -4.66 13.71
C GLU A 78 -7.31 -3.42 14.62
N GLU A 79 -6.45 -2.44 14.32
CA GLU A 79 -6.36 -1.20 15.09
C GLU A 79 -7.69 -0.43 15.06
N VAL A 80 -8.29 -0.25 13.88
CA VAL A 80 -9.58 0.47 13.74
C VAL A 80 -10.70 -0.24 14.49
N LEU A 81 -10.80 -1.56 14.35
CA LEU A 81 -11.88 -2.37 14.94
C LEU A 81 -11.86 -2.41 16.47
N ARG A 82 -10.76 -2.00 17.12
CA ARG A 82 -10.71 -1.84 18.59
C ARG A 82 -11.58 -0.70 19.11
N SER A 83 -11.84 0.31 18.28
CA SER A 83 -12.52 1.55 18.69
C SER A 83 -13.67 1.98 17.77
N HIS A 84 -13.82 1.36 16.59
CA HIS A 84 -14.82 1.73 15.60
C HIS A 84 -15.57 0.50 15.08
N PRO A 85 -16.86 0.64 14.71
CA PRO A 85 -17.62 -0.44 14.11
C PRO A 85 -17.13 -0.74 12.68
N ARG A 86 -17.30 -1.98 12.23
CA ARG A 86 -16.94 -2.43 10.87
C ARG A 86 -17.51 -1.55 9.75
N SER A 87 -18.67 -0.93 9.97
CA SER A 87 -19.31 -0.07 8.97
C SER A 87 -18.48 1.15 8.57
N ILE A 88 -17.53 1.59 9.42
CA ILE A 88 -16.69 2.77 9.15
C ILE A 88 -15.84 2.62 7.88
N PHE A 89 -15.47 1.39 7.53
CA PHE A 89 -14.61 1.14 6.36
C PHE A 89 -15.25 1.58 5.05
N ARG A 90 -16.59 1.59 4.97
CA ARG A 90 -17.34 2.09 3.81
C ARG A 90 -17.11 3.55 3.47
N GLU A 91 -16.60 4.31 4.43
CA GLU A 91 -16.29 5.73 4.30
C GLU A 91 -14.80 6.02 4.45
N THR A 92 -13.98 4.98 4.58
CA THR A 92 -12.54 5.07 4.88
C THR A 92 -11.71 4.86 3.61
N ASP A 93 -10.67 5.67 3.44
CA ASP A 93 -9.65 5.47 2.43
C ASP A 93 -8.44 4.74 3.02
N LEU A 94 -7.85 3.83 2.26
CA LEU A 94 -6.57 3.20 2.58
C LEU A 94 -5.45 3.88 1.78
N TYR A 95 -4.35 4.21 2.45
CA TYR A 95 -3.07 4.56 1.81
C TYR A 95 -2.06 3.49 2.16
N VAL A 96 -1.46 2.85 1.16
CA VAL A 96 -0.52 1.72 1.36
C VAL A 96 0.69 1.86 0.46
N THR A 97 1.88 1.54 0.95
CA THR A 97 3.12 1.77 0.17
C THR A 97 3.24 0.87 -1.05
N VAL A 98 2.67 -0.34 -1.00
CA VAL A 98 2.72 -1.35 -2.06
C VAL A 98 1.31 -1.77 -2.43
N GLU A 99 1.07 -2.06 -3.71
CA GLU A 99 -0.18 -2.61 -4.21
C GLU A 99 -0.65 -3.82 -3.35
N PRO A 100 -1.90 -3.79 -2.84
CA PRO A 100 -2.43 -4.86 -2.01
C PRO A 100 -2.32 -6.22 -2.69
N CYS A 101 -1.89 -7.24 -1.95
CA CYS A 101 -1.85 -8.59 -2.50
C CYS A 101 -3.27 -9.17 -2.66
N ILE A 102 -3.39 -10.31 -3.35
CA ILE A 102 -4.66 -11.05 -3.55
C ILE A 102 -5.47 -11.18 -2.24
N MET A 103 -4.82 -11.54 -1.13
CA MET A 103 -5.45 -11.69 0.18
C MET A 103 -6.00 -10.35 0.71
N CYS A 104 -5.18 -9.30 0.71
CA CYS A 104 -5.57 -7.97 1.19
C CYS A 104 -6.65 -7.36 0.29
N ALA A 105 -6.53 -7.51 -1.03
CA ALA A 105 -7.49 -7.03 -2.02
C ALA A 105 -8.88 -7.68 -1.82
N SER A 106 -8.93 -8.99 -1.54
CA SER A 106 -10.17 -9.68 -1.19
C SER A 106 -10.76 -9.18 0.14
N ALA A 107 -9.92 -8.96 1.15
CA ALA A 107 -10.39 -8.42 2.43
C ALA A 107 -10.98 -7.01 2.25
N LEU A 108 -10.32 -6.13 1.48
CA LEU A 108 -10.79 -4.78 1.17
C LEU A 108 -12.18 -4.79 0.51
N ARG A 109 -12.47 -5.78 -0.36
CA ARG A 109 -13.81 -6.01 -0.93
C ARG A 109 -14.84 -6.38 0.14
N GLN A 110 -14.51 -7.33 1.01
CA GLN A 110 -15.41 -7.80 2.08
C GLN A 110 -15.68 -6.73 3.14
N TYR A 111 -14.70 -5.87 3.43
CA TYR A 111 -14.85 -4.71 4.31
C TYR A 111 -15.47 -3.50 3.61
N GLN A 112 -15.64 -3.57 2.28
CA GLN A 112 -16.24 -2.55 1.44
C GLN A 112 -15.55 -1.20 1.60
N ILE A 113 -14.21 -1.19 1.57
CA ILE A 113 -13.42 0.04 1.68
C ILE A 113 -13.88 1.07 0.62
N ARG A 114 -13.78 2.38 0.93
CA ARG A 114 -14.19 3.41 -0.03
C ARG A 114 -13.23 3.50 -1.21
N HIS A 115 -11.94 3.68 -0.91
CA HIS A 115 -10.89 3.91 -1.89
C HIS A 115 -9.53 3.40 -1.40
N VAL A 116 -8.68 2.96 -2.31
CA VAL A 116 -7.31 2.53 -2.04
C VAL A 116 -6.34 3.35 -2.87
N TYR A 117 -5.39 3.99 -2.19
CA TYR A 117 -4.25 4.70 -2.77
C TYR A 117 -2.99 3.88 -2.51
N PHE A 118 -2.24 3.52 -3.55
CA PHE A 118 -1.00 2.76 -3.39
C PHE A 118 0.20 3.38 -4.09
N GLY A 119 1.39 3.10 -3.55
CA GLY A 119 2.64 3.63 -4.08
C GLY A 119 3.17 2.89 -5.30
N CYS A 120 3.78 1.72 -5.10
CA CYS A 120 4.33 0.92 -6.20
C CYS A 120 3.50 -0.35 -6.46
N ALA A 121 3.54 -0.82 -7.71
CA ALA A 121 2.89 -2.07 -8.12
C ALA A 121 3.50 -3.31 -7.43
N ASN A 122 2.72 -4.39 -7.35
CA ASN A 122 3.15 -5.67 -6.80
C ASN A 122 3.09 -6.74 -7.89
N GLU A 123 4.17 -6.84 -8.66
CA GLU A 123 4.26 -7.72 -9.84
C GLU A 123 4.09 -9.20 -9.53
N ARG A 124 4.36 -9.64 -8.30
CA ARG A 124 4.32 -11.06 -7.93
C ARG A 124 3.01 -11.50 -7.32
N PHE A 125 2.35 -10.62 -6.58
CA PHE A 125 1.20 -10.98 -5.74
C PHE A 125 0.05 -9.98 -5.79
N GLY A 126 0.13 -8.95 -6.64
CA GLY A 126 -0.84 -7.85 -6.73
C GLY A 126 -2.25 -8.33 -7.04
N GLY A 127 -3.19 -7.97 -6.17
CA GLY A 127 -4.60 -8.33 -6.29
C GLY A 127 -5.47 -7.24 -6.90
N THR A 128 -4.89 -6.10 -7.30
CA THR A 128 -5.63 -4.92 -7.75
C THR A 128 -5.23 -4.43 -9.15
N GLY A 129 -4.55 -5.25 -9.94
CA GLY A 129 -3.96 -4.82 -11.21
C GLY A 129 -2.75 -5.65 -11.62
N GLY A 130 -1.90 -6.01 -10.65
CA GLY A 130 -0.63 -6.69 -10.92
C GLY A 130 -0.80 -8.11 -11.45
N VAL A 131 -1.43 -8.98 -10.68
CA VAL A 131 -1.67 -10.41 -11.04
C VAL A 131 -3.15 -10.67 -11.29
N LEU A 132 -4.01 -10.17 -10.40
CA LEU A 132 -5.47 -10.29 -10.49
C LEU A 132 -6.12 -8.92 -10.31
N ASN A 133 -7.38 -8.81 -10.74
CA ASN A 133 -8.20 -7.60 -10.64
C ASN A 133 -9.37 -7.77 -9.65
N LEU A 134 -9.08 -8.25 -8.43
CA LEU A 134 -10.13 -8.53 -7.43
C LEU A 134 -10.85 -7.27 -6.96
N HIS A 135 -10.20 -6.11 -7.04
CA HIS A 135 -10.81 -4.83 -6.67
C HIS A 135 -12.04 -4.48 -7.53
N SER A 136 -12.12 -4.97 -8.78
CA SER A 136 -13.17 -4.65 -9.76
C SER A 136 -13.90 -5.87 -10.33
N ASP A 137 -13.54 -7.09 -9.92
CA ASP A 137 -14.21 -8.33 -10.36
C ASP A 137 -15.73 -8.28 -10.09
N PRO A 138 -16.60 -8.48 -11.10
CA PRO A 138 -18.04 -8.42 -10.93
C PRO A 138 -18.64 -9.63 -10.18
N GLY A 139 -17.89 -10.74 -10.04
CA GLY A 139 -18.33 -11.95 -9.34
C GLY A 139 -18.13 -11.93 -7.82
N ILE A 140 -17.55 -10.84 -7.28
CA ILE A 140 -17.27 -10.65 -5.84
C ILE A 140 -18.18 -9.52 -5.30
N ASP A 141 -18.00 -9.06 -4.04
CA ASP A 141 -18.72 -7.96 -3.37
C ASP A 141 -18.77 -6.61 -4.15
N ARG A 142 -19.06 -5.46 -3.54
CA ARG A 142 -19.01 -4.19 -4.28
C ARG A 142 -17.55 -3.80 -4.60
N PRO A 143 -17.23 -3.29 -5.82
CA PRO A 143 -15.91 -2.73 -6.11
C PRO A 143 -15.61 -1.47 -5.29
N TYR A 144 -14.32 -1.18 -5.16
CA TYR A 144 -13.80 0.03 -4.50
C TYR A 144 -12.93 0.84 -5.45
N GLY A 145 -12.81 2.13 -5.17
CA GLY A 145 -11.96 3.03 -5.95
C GLY A 145 -10.47 2.70 -5.76
N LEU A 146 -9.68 2.83 -6.82
CA LEU A 146 -8.26 2.49 -6.81
C LEU A 146 -7.45 3.59 -7.49
N THR A 147 -6.34 4.00 -6.88
CA THR A 147 -5.37 4.94 -7.45
C THR A 147 -3.96 4.49 -7.12
N GLY A 148 -3.14 4.25 -8.13
CA GLY A 148 -1.76 3.81 -7.98
C GLY A 148 -0.74 4.89 -8.31
N GLY A 149 0.52 4.66 -7.95
CA GLY A 149 1.66 5.49 -8.36
C GLY A 149 2.06 6.60 -7.39
N LEU A 150 1.39 6.73 -6.24
CA LEU A 150 1.62 7.82 -5.29
C LEU A 150 2.89 7.59 -4.46
N PHE A 151 3.93 8.41 -4.63
CA PHE A 151 5.27 8.14 -4.07
C PHE A 151 5.85 6.80 -4.52
N ARG A 152 5.64 6.45 -5.80
CA ARG A 152 6.12 5.19 -6.40
C ARG A 152 7.62 4.97 -6.18
N LYS A 153 8.45 6.00 -6.38
CA LYS A 153 9.91 5.88 -6.29
C LYS A 153 10.33 5.53 -4.86
N GLU A 154 9.78 6.23 -3.89
CA GLU A 154 10.05 6.06 -2.46
C GLU A 154 9.60 4.67 -1.97
N ALA A 155 8.43 4.22 -2.40
CA ALA A 155 7.93 2.88 -2.10
C ALA A 155 8.82 1.77 -2.69
N ILE A 156 9.28 1.93 -3.94
CA ILE A 156 10.26 0.99 -4.55
C ILE A 156 11.57 1.01 -3.76
N MET A 157 12.06 2.19 -3.37
CA MET A 157 13.30 2.33 -2.63
C MET A 157 13.23 1.70 -1.24
N LEU A 158 12.09 1.74 -0.56
CA LEU A 158 11.87 0.97 0.68
C LEU A 158 12.09 -0.53 0.44
N LEU A 159 11.40 -1.12 -0.55
CA LEU A 159 11.53 -2.53 -0.88
C LEU A 159 12.97 -2.91 -1.27
N ARG A 160 13.63 -2.09 -2.10
CA ARG A 160 15.02 -2.33 -2.52
C ARG A 160 15.98 -2.34 -1.33
N ARG A 161 15.84 -1.39 -0.39
CA ARG A 161 16.64 -1.34 0.84
C ARG A 161 16.53 -2.63 1.65
N PHE A 162 15.33 -3.22 1.74
CA PHE A 162 15.14 -4.52 2.40
C PHE A 162 15.81 -5.68 1.66
N TYR A 163 15.69 -5.75 0.33
CA TYR A 163 16.26 -6.88 -0.44
C TYR A 163 17.78 -6.86 -0.58
N ILE A 164 18.43 -5.73 -0.33
CA ILE A 164 19.90 -5.62 -0.34
C ILE A 164 20.49 -6.02 1.00
N GLN A 165 19.74 -5.91 2.10
CA GLN A 165 20.15 -6.46 3.37
C GLN A 165 20.41 -7.98 3.26
N GLU A 166 21.45 -8.44 3.93
CA GLU A 166 21.76 -9.86 4.02
C GLU A 166 20.70 -10.54 4.90
N ASN A 167 20.12 -11.62 4.39
CA ASN A 167 19.21 -12.42 5.20
C ASN A 167 20.03 -13.40 6.03
N GLU A 168 20.42 -12.98 7.23
CA GLU A 168 21.16 -13.83 8.19
C GLU A 168 20.36 -15.07 8.60
N ARG A 169 19.04 -15.07 8.43
CA ARG A 169 18.14 -16.19 8.76
C ARG A 169 17.99 -17.18 7.59
N ALA A 170 18.63 -16.96 6.45
CA ALA A 170 18.61 -17.90 5.36
C ALA A 170 19.37 -19.19 5.75
N PRO A 171 18.86 -20.40 5.42
CA PRO A 171 19.53 -21.67 5.73
C PRO A 171 20.97 -21.74 5.20
N VAL A 172 21.24 -21.04 4.10
CA VAL A 172 22.58 -20.79 3.56
C VAL A 172 22.67 -19.30 3.21
N PRO A 173 23.26 -18.47 4.09
CA PRO A 173 23.45 -17.05 3.82
C PRO A 173 24.33 -16.88 2.58
N LYS A 174 23.78 -16.27 1.53
CA LYS A 174 24.56 -15.85 0.36
C LYS A 174 24.90 -14.38 0.54
N ALA A 175 26.20 -14.07 0.64
CA ALA A 175 26.67 -12.70 0.72
C ALA A 175 26.25 -11.95 -0.56
N LYS A 176 25.54 -10.82 -0.40
CA LYS A 176 25.05 -10.01 -1.53
C LYS A 176 25.97 -8.81 -1.79
N LYS A 177 27.28 -9.04 -1.79
CA LYS A 177 28.33 -8.00 -1.81
C LYS A 177 28.36 -7.10 -3.06
N ASP A 178 27.54 -7.36 -4.08
CA ASP A 178 27.68 -6.78 -5.42
C ASP A 178 26.40 -6.14 -5.98
N ARG A 179 25.42 -5.80 -5.12
CA ARG A 179 24.17 -5.15 -5.55
C ARG A 179 24.16 -3.68 -5.15
N GLU A 180 24.58 -2.82 -6.06
CA GLU A 180 24.36 -1.38 -5.95
C GLU A 180 22.87 -1.04 -6.14
N LEU A 181 22.35 -0.11 -5.32
CA LEU A 181 21.04 0.50 -5.53
C LEU A 181 21.11 1.36 -6.79
N LYS A 182 20.57 0.86 -7.91
CA LYS A 182 20.33 1.72 -9.08
C LYS A 182 19.17 2.66 -8.79
N ASP A 183 19.26 3.89 -9.28
CA ASP A 183 18.17 4.85 -9.19
C ASP A 183 16.96 4.39 -10.01
N VAL A 184 15.76 4.78 -9.56
CA VAL A 184 14.50 4.34 -10.18
C VAL A 184 14.35 4.85 -11.62
N ASP A 185 15.10 5.88 -12.01
CA ASP A 185 15.10 6.48 -13.34
C ASP A 185 15.70 5.57 -14.43
N ASP A 186 16.53 4.59 -14.06
CA ASP A 186 17.15 3.66 -15.03
C ASP A 186 16.18 2.57 -15.53
N ASP A 187 15.11 2.25 -14.78
CA ASP A 187 14.14 1.21 -15.13
C ASP A 187 12.93 1.74 -15.94
N ASP A 188 12.79 3.06 -16.08
CA ASP A 188 11.65 3.71 -16.75
C ASP A 188 11.66 3.54 -18.28
N LYS A 189 12.70 2.89 -18.83
CA LYS A 189 12.73 2.41 -20.22
C LYS A 189 11.98 1.09 -20.44
N MET A 190 11.55 0.40 -19.37
CA MET A 190 10.86 -0.90 -19.45
C MET A 190 9.38 -0.85 -19.01
N SER A 191 8.92 0.27 -18.44
CA SER A 191 7.57 0.45 -17.85
C SER A 191 6.58 1.23 -18.72
N LYS A 192 6.98 1.70 -19.91
CA LYS A 192 6.13 2.51 -20.80
C LYS A 192 4.83 1.82 -21.23
N ASP A 193 4.70 0.50 -21.04
CA ASP A 193 3.52 -0.26 -21.43
C ASP A 193 2.44 -0.38 -20.33
N PHE A 194 2.67 0.13 -19.10
CA PHE A 194 1.73 -0.05 -17.98
C PHE A 194 0.95 1.22 -17.58
N VAL A 195 1.30 2.38 -18.13
CA VAL A 195 0.70 3.67 -17.75
C VAL A 195 -0.64 3.93 -18.49
N ASP A 196 -0.97 3.11 -19.50
CA ASP A 196 -2.15 3.32 -20.36
C ASP A 196 -3.41 2.52 -19.96
N ILE A 197 -3.48 1.92 -18.76
CA ILE A 197 -4.64 1.08 -18.34
C ILE A 197 -5.44 1.67 -17.16
N LEU A 198 -5.30 2.96 -16.85
CA LEU A 198 -6.24 3.62 -15.93
C LEU A 198 -6.94 4.77 -16.67
N PRO A 199 -8.25 4.68 -16.93
CA PRO A 199 -8.98 5.85 -17.38
C PRO A 199 -8.98 6.85 -16.22
N LEU A 200 -8.24 7.93 -16.37
CA LEU A 200 -8.47 9.13 -15.58
C LEU A 200 -9.86 9.70 -15.97
N PRO A 201 -10.60 10.29 -15.02
CA PRO A 201 -11.92 10.87 -15.28
C PRO A 201 -11.90 12.01 -16.31
#